data_AF-A0A352PRY3-F1
#
_entry.id   AF-A0A352PRY3-F1
#
_cell.length_a   1.000
_cell.length_b   1.000
_cell.length_c   1.000
_cell.angle_alpha   90.00
_cell.angle_beta   90.00
_cell.angle_gamma   90.00
#
_symmetry.space_group_name_H-M   'P 1'
#
loop_
_entity.id
_entity.type
_entity.pdbx_description
1 polymer ?
#
loop_
_entity_poly.entity_id
_entity_poly.type
_entity_poly.pdbx_seq_one_letter_code
_entity_poly.pdbx_strand_id
1 'polypeptide(L)'
;MSETFEPKILAFLCNWCSYAGADLAGVSRFQYPANIRVMRTMCSGRVDPMFIIEGLKSGFDAVVVFGCHIGDCHYLDGNIYASKRLEMLEELLDLSGIGRGRTALNWVSAAEGQLFADSVTRVTQTVREQGPFEADRFRLELGALETVLTGPRTRWLTGMDHHLTEGRNVYGDKVDEEKYRQLMQQAIGDEYQKALILESLKEGPRSVRELAGTTGLPVYTVSLRLNDLERRGLTELKGYEGTTPRFIRLAV
;
A
#
# COMPACT_ATOMS: atom_id res chain seq x y z
N MET A 1 -25.83 21.63 13.44
CA MET A 1 -25.69 20.57 12.43
C MET A 1 -24.28 20.03 12.60
N SER A 2 -24.12 18.75 12.94
CA SER A 2 -22.78 18.13 12.95
C SER A 2 -22.19 18.33 11.55
N GLU A 3 -21.03 18.94 11.44
CA GLU A 3 -20.37 19.12 10.15
C GLU A 3 -20.20 17.75 9.50
N THR A 4 -20.81 17.57 8.32
CA THR A 4 -20.65 16.33 7.55
C THR A 4 -19.18 16.23 7.16
N PHE A 5 -18.53 15.13 7.52
CA PHE A 5 -17.14 14.88 7.16
C PHE A 5 -16.94 14.95 5.64
N GLU A 6 -16.01 15.81 5.22
CA GLU A 6 -15.60 15.94 3.82
C GLU A 6 -14.15 15.47 3.65
N PRO A 7 -13.92 14.33 2.97
CA PRO A 7 -12.60 13.73 2.87
C PRO A 7 -11.65 14.58 2.03
N LYS A 8 -10.36 14.59 2.41
CA LYS A 8 -9.26 15.15 1.64
C LYS A 8 -8.59 14.02 0.85
N ILE A 9 -8.71 14.06 -0.47
CA ILE A 9 -8.19 12.99 -1.32
C ILE A 9 -7.05 13.53 -2.18
N LEU A 10 -5.92 12.82 -2.18
CA LEU A 10 -4.81 13.09 -3.09
C LEU A 10 -4.96 12.18 -4.32
N ALA A 11 -4.86 12.73 -5.53
CA ALA A 11 -5.04 11.96 -6.75
C ALA A 11 -3.83 12.09 -7.68
N PHE A 12 -3.14 10.99 -7.97
CA PHE A 12 -2.10 10.94 -8.99
C PHE A 12 -2.70 10.64 -10.36
N LEU A 13 -2.59 11.56 -11.31
CA LEU A 13 -3.13 11.39 -12.66
C LEU A 13 -2.01 11.24 -13.69
N CYS A 14 -2.08 10.17 -14.47
CA CYS A 14 -1.28 9.98 -15.68
C CYS A 14 -1.53 11.13 -16.68
N ASN A 15 -0.44 11.74 -17.17
CA ASN A 15 -0.45 12.87 -18.08
C ASN A 15 -1.22 12.61 -19.38
N TRP A 16 -1.04 11.42 -19.96
CA TRP A 16 -1.50 11.14 -21.33
C TRP A 16 -3.00 10.84 -21.43
N CYS A 17 -3.56 10.21 -20.40
CA CYS A 17 -4.94 9.73 -20.41
C CYS A 17 -5.77 10.46 -19.36
N SER A 18 -5.58 10.10 -18.09
CA SER A 18 -6.51 10.52 -17.03
C SER A 18 -6.43 12.01 -16.70
N TYR A 19 -5.26 12.63 -16.85
CA TYR A 19 -5.13 14.09 -16.72
C TYR A 19 -5.93 14.81 -17.82
N ALA A 20 -5.82 14.36 -19.07
CA ALA A 20 -6.63 14.87 -20.17
C ALA A 20 -8.14 14.55 -19.99
N GLY A 21 -8.48 13.39 -19.41
CA GLY A 21 -9.85 13.07 -19.02
C GLY A 21 -10.41 14.03 -17.96
N ALA A 22 -9.59 14.43 -17.00
CA ALA A 22 -9.94 15.46 -16.02
C ALA A 22 -10.12 16.85 -16.68
N ASP A 23 -9.25 17.22 -17.62
CA ASP A 23 -9.39 18.45 -18.41
C ASP A 23 -10.70 18.43 -19.22
N LEU A 24 -11.02 17.30 -19.86
CA LEU A 24 -12.27 17.12 -20.59
C LEU A 24 -13.50 17.22 -19.68
N ALA A 25 -13.43 16.71 -18.45
CA ALA A 25 -14.49 16.88 -17.47
C ALA A 25 -14.72 18.37 -17.15
N GLY A 26 -13.64 19.13 -17.00
CA GLY A 26 -13.70 20.59 -16.82
C GLY A 26 -14.30 21.33 -18.02
N VAL A 27 -13.81 21.05 -19.24
CA VAL A 27 -14.32 21.66 -20.49
C VAL A 27 -15.80 21.33 -20.71
N SER A 28 -16.19 20.10 -20.43
CA SER A 28 -17.57 19.60 -20.59
C SER A 28 -18.48 19.98 -19.41
N ARG A 29 -17.94 20.63 -18.37
CA ARG A 29 -18.66 21.07 -17.17
C ARG A 29 -19.31 19.93 -16.38
N PHE A 30 -18.75 18.72 -16.45
CA PHE A 30 -19.22 17.61 -15.62
C PHE A 30 -18.91 17.91 -14.15
N GLN A 31 -19.94 17.89 -13.31
CA GLN A 31 -19.81 18.19 -11.89
C GLN A 31 -19.41 16.93 -11.12
N TYR A 32 -18.53 17.09 -10.14
CA TYR A 32 -18.12 16.05 -9.21
C TYR A 32 -17.68 16.71 -7.89
N PRO A 33 -17.56 15.96 -6.78
CA PRO A 33 -17.14 16.51 -5.49
C PRO A 33 -15.75 17.17 -5.53
N ALA A 34 -15.61 18.34 -4.89
CA ALA A 34 -14.38 19.13 -4.87
C ALA A 34 -13.31 18.62 -3.86
N ASN A 35 -13.29 17.32 -3.59
CA ASN A 35 -12.51 16.69 -2.52
C ASN A 35 -11.09 16.28 -2.97
N ILE A 36 -10.87 16.14 -4.28
CA ILE A 36 -9.60 15.67 -4.85
C ILE A 36 -8.60 16.82 -5.06
N ARG A 37 -7.32 16.54 -4.83
CA ARG A 37 -6.18 17.39 -5.17
C ARG A 37 -5.28 16.63 -6.13
N VAL A 38 -5.12 17.14 -7.35
CA VAL A 38 -4.43 16.43 -8.42
C VAL A 38 -2.93 16.66 -8.37
N MET A 39 -2.16 15.58 -8.43
CA MET A 39 -0.74 15.58 -8.77
C MET A 39 -0.53 14.90 -10.13
N ARG A 40 0.05 15.62 -11.07
CA ARG A 40 0.33 15.08 -12.41
C ARG A 40 1.60 14.22 -12.38
N THR A 41 1.51 13.02 -12.94
CA THR A 41 2.66 12.16 -13.24
C THR A 41 2.66 11.78 -14.71
N MET A 42 3.80 11.40 -15.28
CA MET A 42 3.83 11.00 -16.70
C MET A 42 3.08 9.68 -16.93
N CYS A 43 3.10 8.77 -15.97
CA CYS A 43 2.47 7.46 -16.05
C CYS A 43 2.00 7.02 -14.66
N SER A 44 0.93 6.23 -14.57
CA SER A 44 0.56 5.56 -13.31
C SER A 44 1.68 4.65 -12.79
N GLY A 45 2.48 4.06 -13.68
CA GLY A 45 3.67 3.26 -13.33
C GLY A 45 4.76 4.02 -12.56
N ARG A 46 4.72 5.36 -12.57
CA ARG A 46 5.62 6.20 -11.75
C ARG A 46 5.22 6.24 -10.28
N VAL A 47 3.96 5.95 -9.96
CA VAL A 47 3.46 5.98 -8.59
C VAL A 47 4.01 4.77 -7.84
N ASP A 48 4.92 5.04 -6.90
CA ASP A 48 5.41 4.04 -5.96
C ASP A 48 4.44 3.96 -4.76
N PRO A 49 4.11 2.77 -4.23
CA PRO A 49 3.27 2.61 -3.04
C PRO A 49 3.66 3.50 -1.86
N MET A 50 4.96 3.83 -1.71
CA MET A 50 5.41 4.77 -0.68
C MET A 50 4.77 6.15 -0.80
N PHE A 51 4.43 6.62 -2.01
CA PHE A 51 3.75 7.90 -2.19
C PHE A 51 2.34 7.90 -1.60
N ILE A 52 1.68 6.74 -1.60
CA ILE A 52 0.36 6.58 -0.99
C ILE A 52 0.49 6.63 0.53
N ILE A 53 1.46 5.91 1.11
CA ILE A 53 1.73 5.94 2.55
C ILE A 53 2.12 7.36 3.03
N GLU A 54 2.99 8.05 2.29
CA GLU A 54 3.37 9.44 2.62
C GLU A 54 2.19 10.41 2.51
N GLY A 55 1.30 10.23 1.54
CA GLY A 55 0.07 11.02 1.45
C GLY A 55 -0.84 10.81 2.66
N LEU A 56 -1.04 9.57 3.10
CA LEU A 56 -1.81 9.27 4.31
C LEU A 56 -1.17 9.92 5.57
N LYS A 57 0.15 9.79 5.73
CA LYS A 57 0.92 10.44 6.81
C LYS A 57 0.84 11.97 6.77
N SER A 58 0.67 12.54 5.57
CA SER A 58 0.54 13.99 5.36
C SER A 58 -0.87 14.53 5.65
N GLY A 59 -1.79 13.69 6.13
CA GLY A 59 -3.15 14.11 6.54
C GLY A 59 -4.19 14.05 5.42
N PHE A 60 -3.95 13.27 4.36
CA PHE A 60 -4.99 12.89 3.41
C PHE A 60 -5.78 11.69 3.92
N ASP A 61 -7.09 11.70 3.67
CA ASP A 61 -8.00 10.61 4.03
C ASP A 61 -7.94 9.44 3.06
N ALA A 62 -7.42 9.69 1.85
CA ALA A 62 -7.11 8.67 0.85
C ALA A 62 -6.13 9.20 -0.20
N VAL A 63 -5.41 8.30 -0.84
CA VAL A 63 -4.55 8.60 -1.98
C VAL A 63 -4.91 7.65 -3.12
N VAL A 64 -5.31 8.18 -4.26
CA VAL A 64 -5.79 7.40 -5.40
C VAL A 64 -4.94 7.65 -6.64
N VAL A 65 -4.99 6.70 -7.57
CA VAL A 65 -4.23 6.74 -8.81
C VAL A 65 -5.17 6.58 -10.00
N PHE A 66 -4.95 7.38 -11.02
CA PHE A 66 -5.64 7.29 -12.30
C PHE A 66 -4.64 7.04 -13.43
N GLY A 67 -4.92 6.03 -14.25
CA GLY A 67 -4.09 5.63 -15.38
C GLY A 67 -4.86 5.45 -16.68
N CYS A 68 -4.11 5.19 -17.76
CA CYS A 68 -4.67 4.71 -19.03
C CYS A 68 -5.25 3.30 -18.85
N HIS A 69 -6.26 2.94 -19.64
CA HIS A 69 -6.74 1.56 -19.75
C HIS A 69 -5.59 0.59 -20.06
N ILE A 70 -5.70 -0.65 -19.58
CA ILE A 70 -4.71 -1.69 -19.86
C ILE A 70 -4.72 -1.97 -21.38
N GLY A 71 -3.53 -1.91 -22.00
CA GLY A 71 -3.36 -1.93 -23.45
C GLY A 71 -3.14 -0.55 -24.10
N ASP A 72 -3.58 0.54 -23.46
CA ASP A 72 -3.51 1.91 -24.00
C ASP A 72 -2.43 2.77 -23.33
N CYS A 73 -1.53 2.16 -22.56
CA CYS A 73 -0.47 2.91 -21.88
C CYS A 73 0.48 3.55 -22.90
N HIS A 74 0.71 4.85 -22.77
CA HIS A 74 1.71 5.55 -23.59
C HIS A 74 3.12 4.96 -23.44
N TYR A 75 3.41 4.32 -22.30
CA TYR A 75 4.68 3.67 -22.01
C TYR A 75 4.55 2.15 -21.95
N LEU A 76 3.67 1.57 -22.78
CA LEU A 76 3.45 0.13 -22.97
C LEU A 76 2.85 -0.57 -21.73
N ASP A 77 3.66 -0.91 -20.74
CA ASP A 77 3.25 -1.78 -19.63
C ASP A 77 3.25 -1.06 -18.28
N GLY A 78 3.57 0.23 -18.26
CA GLY A 78 3.69 1.00 -17.01
C GLY A 78 2.46 0.93 -16.10
N ASN A 79 1.26 0.89 -16.68
CA ASN A 79 0.00 0.73 -15.94
C ASN A 79 -0.23 -0.69 -15.41
N ILE A 80 0.27 -1.73 -16.10
CA ILE A 80 0.22 -3.11 -15.61
C ILE A 80 1.01 -3.24 -14.30
N TYR A 81 2.25 -2.72 -14.27
CA TYR A 81 3.05 -2.70 -13.05
C TYR A 81 2.42 -1.86 -11.93
N ALA A 82 1.74 -0.76 -12.28
CA ALA A 82 0.98 0.03 -11.30
C ALA A 82 -0.16 -0.80 -10.68
N SER A 83 -0.89 -1.57 -11.49
CA SER A 83 -1.96 -2.45 -11.02
C SER A 83 -1.45 -3.47 -10.01
N LYS A 84 -0.37 -4.19 -10.32
CA LYS A 84 0.21 -5.21 -9.42
C LYS A 84 0.69 -4.60 -8.10
N ARG A 85 1.28 -3.41 -8.13
CA ARG A 85 1.73 -2.69 -6.93
C ARG A 85 0.56 -2.22 -6.06
N LEU A 86 -0.54 -1.77 -6.66
CA LEU A 86 -1.70 -1.27 -5.92
C LEU A 86 -2.55 -2.42 -5.36
N GLU A 87 -2.67 -3.55 -6.08
CA GLU A 87 -3.29 -4.77 -5.55
C GLU A 87 -2.58 -5.24 -4.26
N MET A 88 -1.25 -5.32 -4.29
CA MET A 88 -0.44 -5.64 -3.10
C MET A 88 -0.62 -4.62 -1.96
N LEU A 89 -0.66 -3.33 -2.29
CA LEU A 89 -0.86 -2.28 -1.30
C LEU A 89 -2.25 -2.35 -0.66
N GLU A 90 -3.30 -2.60 -1.44
CA GLU A 90 -4.66 -2.77 -0.94
C GLU A 90 -4.75 -3.92 0.07
N GLU A 91 -4.10 -5.06 -0.22
CA GLU A 91 -4.00 -6.17 0.73
C GLU A 91 -3.28 -5.76 2.03
N LEU A 92 -2.18 -5.02 1.92
CA LEU A 92 -1.45 -4.50 3.09
C LEU A 92 -2.27 -3.51 3.93
N LEU A 93 -3.06 -2.65 3.28
CA LEU A 93 -3.94 -1.71 3.98
C LEU A 93 -5.05 -2.45 4.74
N ASP A 94 -5.58 -3.54 4.20
CA ASP A 94 -6.53 -4.39 4.92
C ASP A 94 -5.87 -5.13 6.09
N LEU A 95 -4.69 -5.73 5.87
CA LEU A 95 -3.95 -6.43 6.92
C LEU A 95 -3.56 -5.53 8.09
N SER A 96 -3.35 -4.24 7.83
CA SER A 96 -3.05 -3.23 8.84
C SER A 96 -4.28 -2.63 9.52
N GLY A 97 -5.49 -2.97 9.07
CA GLY A 97 -6.73 -2.38 9.58
C GLY A 97 -6.95 -0.92 9.17
N ILE A 98 -6.10 -0.35 8.31
CA ILE A 98 -6.30 0.99 7.71
C ILE A 98 -7.46 0.94 6.69
N GLY A 99 -7.59 -0.18 5.98
CA GLY A 99 -8.65 -0.47 5.01
C GLY A 99 -8.29 -0.10 3.57
N ARG A 100 -8.53 -1.03 2.64
CA ARG A 100 -8.16 -0.87 1.22
C ARG A 100 -8.76 0.34 0.53
N GLY A 101 -9.98 0.77 0.90
CA GLY A 101 -10.61 1.92 0.25
C GLY A 101 -10.00 3.29 0.58
N ARG A 102 -8.89 3.32 1.34
CA ARG A 102 -7.99 4.48 1.45
C ARG A 102 -7.08 4.67 0.22
N THR A 103 -7.10 3.71 -0.71
CA THR A 103 -6.51 3.82 -2.05
C THR A 103 -7.47 3.29 -3.11
N ALA A 104 -7.21 3.63 -4.36
CA ALA A 104 -7.92 3.07 -5.50
C ALA A 104 -7.11 3.31 -6.78
N LEU A 105 -7.22 2.37 -7.73
CA LEU A 105 -6.75 2.52 -9.09
C LEU A 105 -7.94 2.65 -10.04
N ASN A 106 -8.01 3.75 -10.80
CA ASN A 106 -9.07 3.96 -11.79
C ASN A 106 -8.46 4.13 -13.19
N TRP A 107 -9.11 3.53 -14.19
CA TRP A 107 -8.71 3.62 -15.58
C TRP A 107 -9.61 4.59 -16.33
N VAL A 108 -9.00 5.66 -16.86
CA VAL A 108 -9.72 6.75 -17.55
C VAL A 108 -8.86 7.23 -18.71
N SER A 109 -9.40 7.13 -19.93
CA SER A 109 -8.82 7.67 -21.16
C SER A 109 -9.02 9.19 -21.28
N ALA A 110 -8.35 9.80 -22.26
CA ALA A 110 -8.47 11.23 -22.53
C ALA A 110 -9.89 11.67 -22.97
N ALA A 111 -10.68 10.75 -23.53
CA ALA A 111 -12.03 11.02 -24.03
C ALA A 111 -13.15 10.76 -23.00
N GLU A 112 -12.79 10.33 -21.78
CA GLU A 112 -13.72 9.81 -20.79
C GLU A 112 -13.97 10.79 -19.62
N GLY A 113 -14.31 12.04 -19.95
CA GLY A 113 -14.53 13.08 -18.94
C GLY A 113 -15.69 12.77 -17.97
N GLN A 114 -16.78 12.16 -18.45
CA GLN A 114 -17.90 11.77 -17.58
C GLN A 114 -17.47 10.65 -16.63
N LEU A 115 -16.76 9.63 -17.14
CA LEU A 115 -16.24 8.54 -16.31
C LEU A 115 -15.26 9.04 -15.25
N PHE A 116 -14.45 10.06 -15.56
CA PHE A 116 -13.60 10.73 -14.56
C PHE A 116 -14.45 11.30 -13.42
N ALA A 117 -15.47 12.11 -13.73
CA ALA A 117 -16.36 12.71 -12.76
C ALA A 117 -17.09 11.65 -11.89
N ASP A 118 -17.57 10.59 -12.53
CA ASP A 118 -18.25 9.48 -11.85
C ASP A 118 -17.28 8.72 -10.92
N SER A 119 -16.04 8.51 -11.37
CA SER A 119 -15.00 7.82 -10.58
C SER A 119 -14.57 8.64 -9.37
N VAL A 120 -14.41 9.95 -9.52
CA VAL A 120 -14.14 10.86 -8.39
C VAL A 120 -15.29 10.84 -7.39
N THR A 121 -16.54 10.82 -7.87
CA THR A 121 -17.73 10.73 -7.02
C THR A 121 -17.75 9.43 -6.21
N ARG A 122 -17.51 8.29 -6.88
CA ARG A 122 -17.45 6.97 -6.24
C ARG A 122 -16.35 6.89 -5.19
N VAL A 123 -15.13 7.30 -5.54
CA VAL A 123 -14.00 7.33 -4.59
C VAL A 123 -14.35 8.21 -3.39
N THR A 124 -14.92 9.39 -3.62
CA THR A 124 -15.30 10.30 -2.52
C THR A 124 -16.33 9.66 -1.58
N GLN A 125 -17.31 8.93 -2.12
CA GLN A 125 -18.28 8.19 -1.30
C GLN A 125 -17.62 7.07 -0.49
N THR A 126 -16.79 6.23 -1.13
CA THR A 126 -16.06 5.15 -0.44
C THR A 126 -15.20 5.68 0.71
N VAL A 127 -14.48 6.79 0.51
CA VAL A 127 -13.64 7.38 1.56
C VAL A 127 -14.50 8.01 2.66
N ARG A 128 -15.64 8.63 2.30
CA ARG A 128 -16.59 9.20 3.27
C ARG A 128 -17.17 8.12 4.18
N GLU A 129 -17.49 6.94 3.65
CA GLU A 129 -18.00 5.79 4.42
C GLU A 129 -16.98 5.26 5.44
N GLN A 130 -15.69 5.38 5.15
CA GLN A 130 -14.63 4.99 6.10
C GLN A 130 -14.37 6.05 7.18
N GLY A 131 -14.89 7.27 7.02
CA GLY A 131 -14.66 8.37 7.95
C GLY A 131 -13.26 8.99 7.86
N PRO A 132 -12.92 9.93 8.76
CA PRO A 132 -11.62 10.60 8.77
C PRO A 132 -10.47 9.62 9.03
N PHE A 133 -9.33 9.86 8.39
CA PHE A 133 -8.10 9.13 8.65
C PHE A 133 -7.21 9.92 9.61
N GLU A 134 -6.87 9.30 10.74
CA GLU A 134 -5.98 9.88 11.75
C GLU A 134 -4.67 9.09 11.77
N ALA A 135 -3.63 9.61 11.10
CA ALA A 135 -2.34 8.93 10.98
C ALA A 135 -1.71 8.57 12.34
N ASP A 136 -1.96 9.38 13.39
CA ASP A 136 -1.46 9.12 14.73
C ASP A 136 -2.00 7.84 15.37
N ARG A 137 -3.20 7.40 14.97
CA ARG A 137 -3.79 6.13 15.45
C ARG A 137 -3.16 4.90 14.81
N PHE A 138 -2.48 5.07 13.68
CA PHE A 138 -1.89 4.00 12.88
C PHE A 138 -0.36 4.11 12.80
N ARG A 139 0.30 4.72 13.79
CA ARG A 139 1.76 4.98 13.72
C ARG A 139 2.59 3.70 13.59
N LEU A 140 2.21 2.67 14.34
CA LEU A 140 2.90 1.37 14.30
C LEU A 140 2.71 0.72 12.93
N GLU A 141 1.47 0.74 12.44
CA GLU A 141 1.06 0.13 11.18
C GLU A 141 1.71 0.83 9.99
N LEU A 142 1.67 2.17 9.95
CA LEU A 142 2.29 2.97 8.90
C LEU A 142 3.82 2.74 8.86
N GLY A 143 4.50 2.73 10.01
CA GLY A 143 5.94 2.43 10.05
C GLY A 143 6.28 1.00 9.59
N ALA A 144 5.42 0.04 9.93
CA ALA A 144 5.54 -1.34 9.44
C ALA A 144 5.33 -1.41 7.91
N LEU A 145 4.32 -0.72 7.38
CA LEU A 145 4.08 -0.64 5.93
C LEU A 145 5.27 -0.06 5.18
N GLU A 146 5.87 1.03 5.68
CA GLU A 146 7.08 1.62 5.08
C GLU A 146 8.23 0.60 5.00
N THR A 147 8.42 -0.17 6.07
CA THR A 147 9.46 -1.22 6.11
C THR A 147 9.16 -2.34 5.10
N VAL A 148 7.90 -2.77 4.96
CA VAL A 148 7.51 -3.82 4.00
C VAL A 148 7.67 -3.34 2.55
N LEU A 149 7.23 -2.12 2.24
CA LEU A 149 7.21 -1.56 0.88
C LEU A 149 8.62 -1.22 0.36
N THR A 150 9.54 -0.89 1.27
CA THR A 150 10.96 -0.68 0.94
C THR A 150 11.78 -1.98 0.99
N GLY A 151 11.23 -3.05 1.56
CA GLY A 151 11.87 -4.34 1.72
C GLY A 151 12.21 -5.02 0.38
N PRO A 152 13.43 -5.60 0.24
CA PRO A 152 13.90 -6.16 -1.04
C PRO A 152 13.03 -7.32 -1.54
N ARG A 153 12.53 -8.17 -0.63
CA ARG A 153 11.66 -9.30 -0.98
C ARG A 153 10.35 -8.83 -1.60
N THR A 154 9.65 -7.89 -0.95
CA THR A 154 8.38 -7.33 -1.44
C THR A 154 8.55 -6.64 -2.78
N ARG A 155 9.58 -5.79 -2.91
CA ARG A 155 9.88 -5.07 -4.16
C ARG A 155 10.22 -6.02 -5.30
N TRP A 156 11.01 -7.05 -5.02
CA TRP A 156 11.36 -8.06 -6.01
C TRP A 156 10.14 -8.83 -6.48
N LEU A 157 9.34 -9.35 -5.55
CA LEU A 157 8.16 -10.14 -5.93
C LEU A 157 7.17 -9.28 -6.73
N THR A 158 6.76 -8.13 -6.20
CA THR A 158 5.82 -7.24 -6.91
C THR A 158 6.35 -6.77 -8.27
N GLY A 159 7.66 -6.55 -8.40
CA GLY A 159 8.29 -6.17 -9.67
C GLY A 159 8.40 -7.30 -10.69
N MET A 160 8.51 -8.54 -10.22
CA MET A 160 8.63 -9.73 -11.06
C MET A 160 7.28 -10.35 -11.43
N ASP A 161 6.19 -9.98 -10.75
CA ASP A 161 4.85 -10.52 -10.97
C ASP A 161 4.53 -10.65 -12.46
N HIS A 162 4.40 -9.54 -13.17
CA HIS A 162 4.02 -9.54 -14.58
C HIS A 162 4.98 -10.37 -15.45
N HIS A 163 6.28 -10.34 -15.16
CA HIS A 163 7.26 -11.12 -15.92
C HIS A 163 7.10 -12.62 -15.70
N LEU A 164 6.79 -13.06 -14.47
CA LEU A 164 6.65 -14.47 -14.12
C LEU A 164 5.26 -15.03 -14.47
N THR A 165 4.23 -14.19 -14.34
CA THR A 165 2.84 -14.57 -14.56
C THR A 165 2.39 -14.34 -15.99
N GLU A 166 3.11 -13.62 -16.85
CA GLU A 166 2.81 -13.53 -18.30
C GLU A 166 3.95 -14.06 -19.18
N GLY A 167 5.20 -13.93 -18.72
CA GLY A 167 6.36 -14.47 -19.42
C GLY A 167 6.41 -16.00 -19.39
N ARG A 168 7.12 -16.57 -20.37
CA ARG A 168 7.42 -18.00 -20.43
C ARG A 168 8.89 -18.23 -20.13
N ASN A 169 9.19 -19.27 -19.37
CA ASN A 169 10.57 -19.70 -19.14
C ASN A 169 11.16 -20.36 -20.41
N VAL A 170 12.42 -20.80 -20.34
CA VAL A 170 13.12 -21.48 -21.46
C VAL A 170 12.41 -22.75 -21.94
N TYR A 171 11.59 -23.37 -21.09
CA TYR A 171 10.81 -24.57 -21.39
C TYR A 171 9.39 -24.26 -21.92
N GLY A 172 9.01 -22.98 -21.99
CA GLY A 172 7.68 -22.55 -22.43
C GLY A 172 6.63 -22.53 -21.32
N ASP A 173 7.01 -22.83 -20.07
CA ASP A 173 6.11 -22.84 -18.92
C ASP A 173 5.87 -21.44 -18.38
N LYS A 174 4.66 -21.23 -17.85
CA LYS A 174 4.19 -20.01 -17.18
C LYS A 174 3.97 -20.32 -15.71
N VAL A 175 4.30 -19.38 -14.82
CA VAL A 175 3.91 -19.55 -13.41
C VAL A 175 2.40 -19.38 -13.31
N ASP A 176 1.74 -20.31 -12.62
CA ASP A 176 0.31 -20.21 -12.34
C ASP A 176 0.02 -18.95 -11.50
N GLU A 177 -0.90 -18.11 -11.98
CA GLU A 177 -1.17 -16.80 -11.39
C GLU A 177 -1.76 -16.91 -9.97
N GLU A 178 -2.63 -17.90 -9.73
CA GLU A 178 -3.24 -18.10 -8.42
C GLU A 178 -2.20 -18.59 -7.40
N LYS A 179 -1.34 -19.53 -7.81
CA LYS A 179 -0.20 -19.96 -6.99
C LYS A 179 0.75 -18.80 -6.68
N TYR A 180 0.98 -17.92 -7.66
CA TYR A 180 1.81 -16.73 -7.46
C TYR A 180 1.17 -15.76 -6.46
N ARG A 181 -0.13 -15.51 -6.59
CA ARG A 181 -0.91 -14.67 -5.66
C ARG A 181 -0.86 -15.20 -4.23
N GLN A 182 -1.02 -16.51 -4.04
CA GLN A 182 -0.93 -17.13 -2.71
C GLN A 182 0.47 -16.98 -2.10
N LEU A 183 1.53 -17.19 -2.91
CA LEU A 183 2.90 -16.97 -2.47
C LEU A 183 3.14 -15.51 -2.10
N MET A 184 2.60 -14.57 -2.87
CA MET A 184 2.64 -13.14 -2.59
C MET A 184 1.99 -12.81 -1.25
N GLN A 185 0.74 -13.22 -1.05
CA GLN A 185 -0.02 -12.98 0.18
C GLN A 185 0.71 -13.53 1.41
N GLN A 186 1.25 -14.75 1.33
CA GLN A 186 2.03 -15.33 2.41
C GLN A 186 3.31 -14.51 2.68
N ALA A 187 4.05 -14.16 1.62
CA ALA A 187 5.29 -13.39 1.76
C ALA A 187 5.03 -12.01 2.38
N ILE A 188 4.00 -11.30 1.91
CA ILE A 188 3.59 -9.98 2.40
C ILE A 188 3.17 -10.06 3.87
N GLY A 189 2.35 -11.06 4.24
CA GLY A 189 1.94 -11.29 5.61
C GLY A 189 3.12 -11.56 6.55
N ASP A 190 4.07 -12.40 6.13
CA ASP A 190 5.29 -12.67 6.88
C ASP A 190 6.15 -11.41 7.07
N GLU A 191 6.37 -10.63 6.00
CA GLU A 191 7.14 -9.39 6.07
C GLU A 191 6.44 -8.34 6.94
N TYR A 192 5.11 -8.23 6.87
CA TYR A 192 4.33 -7.29 7.69
C TYR A 192 4.39 -7.64 9.18
N GLN A 193 4.25 -8.91 9.55
CA GLN A 193 4.40 -9.34 10.94
C GLN A 193 5.79 -9.02 11.51
N LYS A 194 6.84 -9.24 10.72
CA LYS A 194 8.22 -8.88 11.10
C LYS A 194 8.39 -7.37 11.23
N ALA A 195 7.83 -6.61 10.30
CA ALA A 195 7.89 -5.16 10.31
C ALA A 195 7.20 -4.56 11.55
N LEU A 196 6.04 -5.09 11.95
CA LEU A 196 5.35 -4.70 13.19
C LEU A 196 6.23 -4.91 14.43
N ILE A 197 6.92 -6.05 14.51
CA ILE A 197 7.85 -6.35 15.62
C ILE A 197 9.03 -5.37 15.62
N LEU A 198 9.64 -5.14 14.46
CA LEU A 198 10.75 -4.18 14.33
C LEU A 198 10.34 -2.76 14.66
N GLU A 199 9.13 -2.35 14.28
CA GLU A 199 8.61 -1.03 14.59
C GLU A 199 8.34 -0.89 16.10
N SER A 200 7.72 -1.90 16.72
CA SER A 200 7.48 -1.92 18.16
C SER A 200 8.77 -1.90 18.98
N LEU A 201 9.88 -2.45 18.47
CA LEU A 201 11.19 -2.45 19.14
C LEU A 201 11.95 -1.12 19.01
N LYS A 202 11.48 -0.16 18.19
CA LYS A 202 12.09 1.19 18.13
C LYS A 202 11.95 1.95 19.46
N GLU A 203 10.88 1.69 20.20
CA GLU A 203 10.62 2.32 21.51
C GLU A 203 11.51 1.74 22.63
N GLY A 204 12.29 0.70 22.33
CA GLY A 204 13.24 0.10 23.27
C GLY A 204 13.06 -1.43 23.43
N PRO A 205 13.84 -2.05 24.32
CA PRO A 205 13.85 -3.50 24.46
C PRO A 205 12.54 -4.06 25.02
N ARG A 206 11.99 -5.09 24.39
CA ARG A 206 10.70 -5.71 24.78
C ARG A 206 10.78 -7.22 24.85
N SER A 207 9.96 -7.80 25.70
CA SER A 207 9.69 -9.22 25.77
C SER A 207 8.69 -9.66 24.70
N VAL A 208 8.63 -10.97 24.45
CA VAL A 208 7.66 -11.56 23.50
C VAL A 208 6.20 -11.23 23.87
N ARG A 209 5.88 -11.17 25.17
CA ARG A 209 4.52 -10.85 25.63
C ARG A 209 4.16 -9.38 25.41
N GLU A 210 5.08 -8.46 25.66
CA GLU A 210 4.86 -7.03 25.40
C GLU A 210 4.70 -6.79 23.89
N LEU A 211 5.54 -7.42 23.07
CA LEU A 211 5.43 -7.35 21.61
C LEU A 211 4.09 -7.89 21.09
N ALA A 212 3.62 -9.03 21.64
CA ALA A 212 2.30 -9.56 21.30
C ALA A 212 1.18 -8.57 21.69
N GLY A 213 1.29 -7.93 22.85
CA GLY A 213 0.34 -6.92 23.31
C GLY A 213 0.29 -5.67 22.42
N THR A 214 1.43 -5.19 21.94
CA THR A 214 1.49 -3.97 21.12
C THR A 214 1.21 -4.20 19.64
N THR A 215 1.60 -5.34 19.10
CA THR A 215 1.39 -5.67 17.68
C THR A 215 0.05 -6.36 17.41
N GLY A 216 -0.64 -6.83 18.44
CA GLY A 216 -1.86 -7.64 18.32
C GLY A 216 -1.61 -9.06 17.78
N LEU A 217 -0.34 -9.45 17.56
CA LEU A 217 0.02 -10.76 17.04
C LEU A 217 -0.02 -11.84 18.14
N PRO A 218 -0.36 -13.10 17.81
CA PRO A 218 -0.23 -14.21 18.75
C PRO A 218 1.20 -14.37 19.25
N VAL A 219 1.36 -14.72 20.53
CA VAL A 219 2.68 -14.93 21.18
C VAL A 219 3.56 -15.91 20.38
N TYR A 220 2.97 -16.97 19.85
CA TYR A 220 3.68 -17.94 18.99
C TYR A 220 4.21 -17.28 17.72
N THR A 221 3.39 -16.49 17.03
CA THR A 221 3.78 -15.75 15.83
C THR A 221 4.91 -14.77 16.12
N VAL A 222 4.81 -14.01 17.23
CA VAL A 222 5.89 -13.12 17.65
C VAL A 222 7.18 -13.90 17.87
N SER A 223 7.14 -15.01 18.61
CA SER A 223 8.32 -15.83 18.86
C SER A 223 8.94 -16.39 17.57
N LEU A 224 8.12 -16.83 16.61
CA LEU A 224 8.57 -17.35 15.33
C LEU A 224 9.25 -16.26 14.50
N ARG A 225 8.61 -15.09 14.37
CA ARG A 225 9.12 -13.97 13.58
C ARG A 225 10.35 -13.32 14.21
N LEU A 226 10.44 -13.32 15.53
CA LEU A 226 11.61 -12.82 16.23
C LEU A 226 12.84 -13.69 15.94
N ASN A 227 12.71 -15.01 15.91
CA ASN A 227 13.78 -15.92 15.48
C ASN A 227 14.20 -15.64 14.02
N ASP A 228 13.24 -15.41 13.12
CA ASP A 228 13.55 -15.03 11.73
C ASP A 228 14.35 -13.70 11.65
N LEU A 229 14.03 -12.74 12.52
CA LEU A 229 14.71 -11.44 12.61
C LEU A 229 16.11 -11.56 13.22
N GLU A 230 16.27 -12.38 14.26
CA GLU A 230 17.58 -12.66 14.89
C GLU A 230 18.53 -13.35 13.91
N ARG A 231 18.04 -14.34 13.14
CA ARG A 231 18.83 -15.00 12.09
C ARG A 231 19.30 -14.05 10.99
N ARG A 232 18.57 -12.96 10.77
CA ARG A 232 18.93 -11.90 9.81
C ARG A 232 19.76 -10.78 10.44
N GLY A 233 20.07 -10.86 11.74
CA GLY A 233 20.82 -9.82 12.46
C GLY A 233 20.07 -8.50 12.58
N LEU A 234 18.73 -8.52 12.57
CA LEU A 234 17.90 -7.31 12.73
C LEU A 234 17.47 -7.09 14.18
N THR A 235 17.52 -8.14 15.00
CA THR A 235 17.21 -8.12 16.43
C THR A 235 18.20 -9.01 17.18
N GLU A 236 18.33 -8.78 18.48
CA GLU A 236 19.12 -9.63 19.37
C GLU A 236 18.50 -9.71 20.77
N LEU A 237 18.79 -10.78 21.50
CA LEU A 237 18.55 -10.87 22.94
C LEU A 237 19.47 -9.92 23.69
N LYS A 238 18.91 -8.82 24.23
CA LYS A 238 19.67 -7.85 25.04
C LYS A 238 20.00 -8.39 26.43
N GLY A 239 19.12 -9.21 27.00
CA GLY A 239 19.28 -9.74 28.35
C GLY A 239 17.96 -10.23 28.94
N TYR A 240 17.95 -10.37 30.26
CA TYR A 240 16.79 -10.87 31.01
C TYR A 240 16.35 -9.84 32.05
N GLU A 241 15.03 -9.70 32.21
CA GLU A 241 14.43 -9.07 33.38
C GLU A 241 13.79 -10.16 34.24
N GLY A 242 14.47 -10.52 35.33
CA GLY A 242 14.19 -11.75 36.05
C GLY A 242 14.41 -12.97 35.15
N THR A 243 13.34 -13.70 34.82
CA THR A 243 13.35 -14.86 33.91
C THR A 243 12.84 -14.51 32.51
N THR A 244 12.46 -13.26 32.25
CA THR A 244 11.83 -12.85 30.99
C THR A 244 12.90 -12.33 30.01
N PRO A 245 13.08 -12.95 28.83
CA PRO A 245 14.01 -12.46 27.83
C PRO A 245 13.51 -11.14 27.21
N ARG A 246 14.41 -10.17 27.04
CA ARG A 246 14.14 -8.89 26.37
C ARG A 246 14.99 -8.76 25.12
N PHE A 247 14.34 -8.44 24.02
CA PHE A 247 14.94 -8.31 22.70
C PHE A 247 15.04 -6.84 22.33
N ILE A 248 16.08 -6.49 21.58
CA ILE A 248 16.30 -5.14 21.06
C ILE A 248 16.44 -5.19 19.54
N ARG A 249 16.00 -4.12 18.87
CA ARG A 249 16.28 -3.90 17.46
C ARG A 249 17.72 -3.44 17.28
N LEU A 250 18.42 -4.04 16.31
CA LEU A 250 19.74 -3.61 15.90
C LEU A 250 19.60 -2.43 14.91
N ALA A 251 20.46 -1.42 15.06
CA ALA A 251 20.56 -0.35 14.08
C ALA A 251 21.22 -0.93 12.82
N VAL A 252 20.46 -0.94 11.72
CA VAL A 252 20.92 -1.31 10.38
C VAL A 252 20.80 -0.10 9.49
#